data_AF-A0A5B0LI86-F1
#
_entry.id   AF-A0A5B0LI86-F1
#
_cell.length_a   1.000
_cell.length_b   1.000
_cell.length_c   1.000
_cell.angle_alpha   90.00
_cell.angle_beta   90.00
_cell.angle_gamma   90.00
#
_symmetry.space_group_name_H-M   'P 1'
#
loop_
_entity.id
_entity.type
_entity.pdbx_description
1 polymer ?
#
loop_
_entity_poly.entity_id
_entity_poly.type
_entity_poly.pdbx_seq_one_letter_code
_entity_poly.pdbx_strand_id
1 'polypeptide(L)' 'MWDAEGKPNVKYIVEGANLFITQQARLVLEKKGVVLFKDASANKGGVTSSSLEVLVGLGLSDKEYLELMTSQNSPGFSEL' A
#
# COMPACT_ATOMS: atom_id res chain seq x y z
N MET A 1 24.16 -6.86 -2.75
CA MET A 1 23.51 -5.63 -3.27
C MET A 1 23.96 -5.34 -4.69
N TRP A 2 25.26 -5.46 -4.96
CA TRP A 2 25.89 -5.24 -6.27
C TRP A 2 26.59 -6.52 -6.76
N ASP A 3 26.81 -6.65 -8.07
CA ASP A 3 27.68 -7.68 -8.67
C ASP A 3 29.16 -7.27 -8.67
N ALA A 4 30.03 -8.09 -9.28
CA ALA A 4 31.47 -7.86 -9.33
C ALA A 4 31.84 -6.60 -10.11
N GLU A 5 31.00 -6.21 -11.07
CA GLU A 5 31.11 -5.01 -11.90
C GLU A 5 30.48 -3.78 -11.22
N GLY A 6 29.91 -3.95 -10.02
CA GLY A 6 29.31 -2.89 -9.22
C GLY A 6 27.92 -2.47 -9.68
N LYS A 7 27.27 -3.27 -10.54
CA LYS A 7 25.90 -3.05 -11.02
C LYS A 7 24.89 -3.55 -9.98
N PRO A 8 23.76 -2.83 -9.81
CA PRO A 8 22.63 -3.26 -9.00
C PRO A 8 22.10 -4.66 -9.34
N ASN A 9 22.03 -5.52 -8.31
CA ASN A 9 21.27 -6.77 -8.38
C ASN A 9 19.76 -6.50 -8.51
N VAL A 10 19.30 -5.34 -8.03
CA VAL A 10 17.90 -4.90 -8.08
C VAL A 10 17.82 -3.51 -8.70
N LYS A 11 16.98 -3.34 -9.73
CA LYS A 11 16.80 -2.05 -10.41
C LYS A 11 15.80 -1.14 -9.69
N TYR A 12 14.84 -1.74 -9.00
CA TYR A 12 13.72 -1.05 -8.37
C TYR A 12 13.54 -1.54 -6.94
N ILE A 13 13.22 -0.61 -6.04
CA ILE A 13 12.80 -0.92 -4.67
C ILE A 13 11.51 -0.15 -4.39
N VAL A 14 10.52 -0.85 -3.84
CA VAL A 14 9.21 -0.28 -3.50
C VAL A 14 9.03 -0.36 -1.99
N GLU A 15 8.93 0.79 -1.32
CA GLU A 15 8.82 0.86 0.14
C GLU A 15 7.37 0.60 0.60
N GLY A 16 7.03 -0.67 0.84
CA GLY A 16 5.74 -1.06 1.42
C GLY A 16 5.61 -0.71 2.91
N ALA A 17 6.73 -0.61 3.63
CA ALA A 17 6.77 -0.25 5.05
C ALA A 17 7.10 1.24 5.25
N ASN A 18 6.67 1.81 6.38
CA ASN A 18 6.86 3.23 6.67
C ASN A 18 8.29 3.51 7.13
N LEU A 19 8.94 4.50 6.50
CA LEU A 19 10.30 4.97 6.79
C LEU A 19 11.35 3.85 6.83
N PHE A 20 11.20 2.85 5.95
CA PHE A 20 12.03 1.65 5.99
C PHE A 20 13.49 1.91 5.59
N ILE A 21 13.71 2.67 4.51
CA ILE A 21 15.06 3.00 4.03
C ILE A 21 15.50 4.33 4.62
N THR A 22 16.65 4.32 5.29
CA THR A 22 17.26 5.55 5.80
C THR A 22 17.70 6.47 4.67
N GLN A 23 17.74 7.78 4.93
CA GLN A 23 18.14 8.76 3.91
C GLN A 23 19.56 8.51 3.37
N GLN A 24 20.48 8.02 4.21
CA GLN A 24 21.83 7.70 3.76
C GLN A 24 21.86 6.49 2.83
N ALA A 25 21.08 5.45 3.13
CA ALA A 25 20.98 4.27 2.26
C ALA A 25 20.36 4.63 0.91
N ARG A 26 19.34 5.49 0.89
CA ARG A 26 18.73 6.02 -0.33
C ARG A 26 19.75 6.68 -1.26
N LEU A 27 20.60 7.57 -0.73
CA LEU A 27 21.64 8.24 -1.51
C LEU A 27 22.64 7.25 -2.14
N VAL A 28 23.02 6.19 -1.41
CA VAL A 28 23.94 5.16 -1.93
C VAL A 28 23.27 4.34 -3.04
N LEU A 29 22.00 3.99 -2.86
CA LEU A 29 21.21 3.22 -3.82
C LEU A 29 20.97 4.00 -5.12
N GLU A 30 20.57 5.26 -5.01
CA GLU A 30 20.31 6.14 -6.16
C GLU A 30 21.60 6.41 -6.96
N LYS A 31 22.74 6.60 -6.28
CA LYS A 31 24.06 6.72 -6.94
C LYS A 31 24.46 5.48 -7.74
N LYS A 32 23.93 4.30 -7.37
CA LYS A 32 24.14 3.03 -8.08
C LYS A 32 23.07 2.76 -9.14
N GLY A 33 22.19 3.73 -9.42
CA GLY A 33 21.16 3.63 -10.45
C GLY A 33 19.92 2.84 -10.03
N VAL A 34 19.72 2.58 -8.73
CA VAL A 34 18.50 1.97 -8.22
C VAL A 34 17.41 3.05 -8.10
N VAL A 35 16.22 2.74 -8.61
CA VAL A 35 15.05 3.62 -8.47
C VAL A 35 14.25 3.21 -7.25
N LEU A 36 13.97 4.17 -6.35
CA LEU A 36 13.22 3.92 -5.11
C LEU A 36 11.85 4.60 -5.16
N PHE A 37 10.78 3.80 -5.05
CA PHE A 37 9.42 4.29 -4.81
C PHE A 37 9.20 4.49 -3.31
N LYS A 38 8.96 5.74 -2.93
CA LYS A 38 8.84 6.15 -1.53
C LYS A 38 7.54 5.66 -0.89
N ASP A 39 7.63 5.32 0.38
CA ASP A 39 6.52 4.87 1.24
C ASP A 39 5.31 5.80 1.20
N ALA A 40 5.55 7.12 1.17
CA ALA A 40 4.55 8.18 1.09
C ALA A 40 3.56 8.01 -0.09
N SER A 41 3.92 7.22 -1.10
CA SER A 41 3.04 6.82 -2.20
C SER A 41 2.78 5.31 -2.19
N ALA A 42 3.83 4.49 -2.14
CA ALA A 42 3.74 3.06 -2.39
C ALA A 42 2.85 2.28 -1.42
N ASN A 43 2.72 2.73 -0.17
CA ASN A 43 1.95 2.03 0.87
C ASN A 43 0.61 2.69 1.22
N LYS A 44 0.10 3.58 0.36
CA LYS A 44 -1.13 4.33 0.61
C LYS A 44 -2.42 3.62 0.21
N GLY A 45 -2.34 2.38 -0.27
CA GLY A 45 -3.52 1.57 -0.60
C GLY A 45 -4.53 1.48 0.54
N GLY A 46 -4.08 1.18 1.76
CA GLY A 46 -4.96 1.11 2.93
C GLY A 46 -5.57 2.45 3.36
N VAL A 47 -4.83 3.55 3.22
CA VAL A 47 -5.33 4.90 3.50
C VAL A 47 -6.40 5.28 2.47
N THR A 48 -6.14 5.02 1.20
CA THR A 48 -7.12 5.27 0.13
C THR A 48 -8.38 4.44 0.33
N SER A 49 -8.25 3.12 0.55
CA SER A 49 -9.41 2.25 0.72
C SER A 49 -10.24 2.61 1.96
N SER A 50 -9.60 2.90 3.10
CA SER A 50 -10.31 3.32 4.31
C SER A 50 -11.02 4.67 4.16
N SER A 51 -10.43 5.62 3.42
CA SER A 51 -11.12 6.88 3.13
C SER A 51 -12.39 6.68 2.30
N LEU A 52 -12.36 5.73 1.35
CA LEU A 52 -13.54 5.34 0.57
C LEU A 52 -14.55 4.57 1.44
N GLU A 53 -14.10 3.72 2.35
CA GLU A 53 -14.97 3.02 3.29
C GLU A 53 -15.76 4.00 4.18
N VAL A 54 -15.08 5.04 4.69
CA VAL A 54 -15.73 6.13 5.44
C VAL A 54 -16.74 6.88 4.56
N LEU A 55 -16.36 7.25 3.33
CA LEU A 55 -17.25 7.94 2.40
C LEU A 55 -18.51 7.12 2.13
N VAL A 56 -18.36 5.82 1.90
CA VAL A 56 -19.47 4.90 1.65
C VAL A 56 -20.37 4.76 2.88
N GLY A 57 -19.81 4.65 4.08
CA GLY A 57 -20.59 4.60 5.33
C GLY A 57 -21.40 5.87 5.62
N LEU A 58 -21.00 7.03 5.07
CA LEU A 58 -21.75 8.29 5.16
C LEU A 58 -22.75 8.48 4.00
N GLY A 59 -22.54 7.79 2.88
CA GLY A 59 -23.26 8.04 1.63
C GLY A 59 -24.35 7.02 1.29
N LEU A 60 -24.27 5.80 1.80
CA LEU A 60 -25.24 4.74 1.53
C LEU A 60 -26.25 4.57 2.66
N SER A 61 -27.45 4.09 2.32
CA SER A 61 -28.36 3.52 3.31
C SER A 61 -27.85 2.18 3.85
N ASP A 62 -28.33 1.77 5.02
CA ASP A 62 -27.97 0.48 5.63
C ASP A 62 -28.18 -0.70 4.67
N LYS A 63 -29.27 -0.67 3.89
CA LYS A 63 -29.58 -1.70 2.90
C LYS A 63 -28.52 -1.74 1.79
N GLU A 64 -28.20 -0.59 1.20
CA GLU A 64 -27.21 -0.50 0.12
C GLU A 64 -25.81 -0.86 0.61
N TYR A 65 -25.47 -0.49 1.85
CA TYR A 65 -24.20 -0.87 2.47
C TYR A 65 -24.10 -2.38 2.63
N LEU A 66 -25.13 -3.02 3.20
CA LEU A 66 -25.17 -4.49 3.35
C LEU A 66 -25.09 -5.20 1.99
N GLU A 67 -25.72 -4.67 0.96
CA GLU A 67 -25.71 -5.26 -0.39
C GLU A 67 -24.35 -5.11 -1.10
N LEU A 68 -23.75 -3.92 -1.06
CA LEU A 68 -22.59 -3.55 -1.88
C LEU A 68 -21.25 -3.69 -1.17
N MET A 69 -21.22 -3.57 0.16
CA MET A 69 -19.99 -3.51 0.95
C MET A 69 -19.76 -4.75 1.81
N THR A 70 -20.68 -5.71 1.82
CA THR A 70 -20.52 -6.97 2.55
C THR A 70 -20.56 -8.18 1.61
N SER A 71 -19.90 -9.25 2.01
CA SER A 71 -19.91 -10.51 1.27
C SER A 71 -21.22 -11.27 1.53
N GLN A 72 -22.00 -11.51 0.48
CA GLN A 72 -23.32 -12.16 0.58
C GLN A 72 -23.28 -13.62 1.05
N ASN A 73 -22.12 -14.28 0.97
CA ASN A 73 -21.95 -15.71 1.30
C ASN A 73 -21.10 -15.96 2.55
N SER A 74 -20.85 -14.94 3.36
CA SER A 74 -20.12 -15.10 4.62
C SER A 74 -21.12 -15.20 5.78
N PRO A 75 -20.93 -16.12 6.75
CA PRO A 75 -21.75 -16.18 7.95
C PRO A 75 -21.43 -14.95 8.83
N GLY A 76 -22.01 -13.80 8.49
CA GLY A 76 -21.77 -12.53 9.17
C GLY A 76 -23.07 -11.78 9.40
N PHE A 77 -23.24 -11.30 10.64
CA PHE A 77 -24.24 -10.36 11.16
C PHE A 77 -25.74 -10.59 10.88
N SER A 78 -26.13 -11.54 10.01
CA SER A 78 -27.54 -11.84 9.71
C SER A 78 -28.27 -12.64 10.79
N GLU A 79 -27.58 -13.01 11.88
CA GLU A 79 -28.15 -13.78 13.01
C GLU A 79 -28.22 -12.98 14.33
N LEU A 80 -28.04 -11.65 14.32
CA LEU A 80 -28.27 -10.79 15.48
C LEU A 80 -29.51 -9.92 15.33
#